data_AF-A0A8H7K830-F1
#
_entry.id   AF-A0A8H7K830-F1
#
_cell.length_a   1.000
_cell.length_b   1.000
_cell.length_c   1.000
_cell.angle_alpha   90.00
_cell.angle_beta   90.00
_cell.angle_gamma   90.00
#
_symmetry.space_group_name_H-M   'P 1'
#
loop_
_entity.id
_entity.type
_entity.pdbx_description
1 polymer ?
#
loop_
_entity_poly.entity_id
_entity_poly.type
_entity_poly.pdbx_seq_one_letter_code
_entity_poly.pdbx_strand_id
1 'polypeptide(L)'
;MSQHVVQKIITGIWNGHIVYWDSLSTKSTKQPRFYDPQTTDPFSRLRVPKYMKYYEVAFFAVFLCLYYAVLIRGKTSQMTGAEVALLAWFLSFFSAELNEWYDAGSIFYATDFWNLFDVAMILIGFIFAVLRITGLCLDDSNLSGWAFDILALEALFMVPRICSILSLSPYWGTLIPCLKEMGKDFVKFMVLVVICYMGFLTTFSLLGRKVFTFAQMAMILTKIFFGSSYIGFEMMSEIDPLFGPPSSSSSSRSPTSSSSAP
;
A
#
# COMPACT_ATOMS: atom_id res chain seq x y z
N MET A 1 -11.32 -22.47 -16.67
CA MET A 1 -10.32 -22.68 -17.73
C MET A 1 -9.09 -23.40 -17.16
N SER A 2 -9.26 -24.62 -16.64
CA SER A 2 -8.24 -25.37 -15.90
C SER A 2 -7.99 -26.73 -16.54
N GLN A 3 -7.63 -26.75 -17.83
CA GLN A 3 -7.16 -27.98 -18.46
C GLN A 3 -5.74 -28.29 -17.93
N HIS A 4 -5.57 -29.49 -17.39
CA HIS A 4 -4.28 -30.01 -16.89
C HIS A 4 -3.15 -29.88 -17.92
N VAL A 5 -3.51 -29.96 -19.21
CA VAL A 5 -2.61 -29.76 -20.35
C VAL A 5 -2.08 -28.33 -20.41
N VAL A 6 -2.94 -27.33 -20.20
CA VAL A 6 -2.57 -25.92 -20.19
C VAL A 6 -1.65 -25.61 -19.00
N GLN A 7 -1.94 -26.15 -17.81
CA GLN A 7 -1.05 -26.03 -16.65
C GLN A 7 0.32 -26.67 -16.88
N LYS A 8 0.37 -27.81 -17.58
CA LYS A 8 1.64 -28.49 -17.92
C LYS A 8 2.46 -27.68 -18.94
N ILE A 9 1.80 -27.05 -19.91
CA ILE A 9 2.43 -26.13 -20.87
C ILE A 9 2.95 -24.87 -20.15
N ILE A 10 2.15 -24.26 -19.27
CA ILE A 10 2.55 -23.09 -18.47
C ILE A 10 3.75 -23.43 -17.57
N THR A 11 3.72 -24.59 -16.91
CA THR A 11 4.84 -25.06 -16.07
C THR A 11 6.09 -25.34 -16.91
N GLY A 12 5.92 -25.86 -18.13
CA GLY A 12 7.01 -26.08 -19.09
C GLY A 12 7.65 -24.78 -19.59
N ILE A 13 6.84 -23.75 -19.82
CA ILE A 13 7.31 -22.39 -20.17
C ILE A 13 8.02 -21.74 -18.97
N TRP A 14 7.45 -21.86 -17.77
CA TRP A 14 8.00 -21.29 -16.53
C TRP A 14 9.36 -21.88 -16.15
N ASN A 15 9.55 -23.19 -16.35
CA ASN A 15 10.82 -23.85 -16.09
C ASN A 15 11.85 -23.69 -17.22
N GLY A 16 11.50 -23.02 -18.33
CA GLY A 16 12.39 -22.79 -19.46
C GLY A 16 12.60 -24.02 -20.37
N HIS A 17 11.72 -25.02 -20.30
CA HIS A 17 11.76 -26.20 -21.16
C HIS A 17 11.18 -25.93 -22.57
N ILE A 18 10.46 -24.82 -22.75
CA ILE A 18 9.90 -24.36 -24.01
C ILE A 18 10.36 -22.92 -24.23
N VAL A 19 11.26 -22.70 -25.19
CA VAL A 19 11.80 -21.39 -25.54
C VAL A 19 11.34 -21.06 -26.97
N TYR A 20 10.73 -19.89 -27.16
CA TYR A 20 10.14 -19.49 -28.46
C TYR A 20 11.16 -18.95 -29.48
N TRP A 21 12.42 -18.80 -29.06
CA TRP A 21 13.46 -18.10 -29.81
C TRP A 21 14.81 -18.77 -29.61
N ASP A 22 15.42 -19.23 -30.70
CA ASP A 22 16.69 -19.97 -30.68
C ASP A 22 17.91 -19.04 -30.72
N SER A 23 17.77 -17.83 -31.30
CA SER A 23 18.86 -16.84 -31.37
C SER A 23 18.36 -15.37 -31.39
N LEU A 24 19.25 -14.44 -31.05
CA LEU A 24 19.07 -12.97 -31.04
C LEU A 24 19.09 -12.36 -32.47
N SER A 25 18.44 -12.98 -33.45
CA SER A 25 18.37 -12.47 -34.82
C SER A 25 16.99 -11.90 -35.15
N THR A 26 16.97 -10.68 -35.70
CA THR A 26 15.78 -9.89 -36.10
C THR A 26 14.91 -10.54 -37.21
N LYS A 27 15.26 -11.74 -37.67
CA LYS A 27 14.55 -12.48 -38.73
C LYS A 27 14.04 -13.88 -38.32
N SER A 28 13.95 -14.20 -37.03
CA SER A 28 13.51 -15.54 -36.62
C SER A 28 11.99 -15.69 -36.58
N THR A 29 11.48 -16.79 -37.14
CA THR A 29 10.06 -17.16 -37.18
C THR A 29 9.61 -17.78 -35.87
N LYS A 30 8.47 -17.32 -35.34
CA LYS A 30 7.88 -17.73 -34.05
C LYS A 30 7.35 -19.17 -34.13
N GLN A 31 8.17 -20.17 -33.78
CA GLN A 31 7.73 -21.56 -33.66
C GLN A 31 8.04 -22.13 -32.26
N PRO A 32 7.10 -22.84 -31.62
CA PRO A 32 7.35 -23.49 -30.33
C PRO A 32 8.22 -24.73 -30.52
N ARG A 33 9.44 -24.73 -29.99
CA ARG A 33 10.33 -25.90 -29.92
C ARG A 33 10.69 -26.23 -28.47
N PHE A 34 10.90 -27.51 -28.19
CA PHE A 34 11.42 -27.98 -26.91
C PHE A 34 12.90 -27.61 -26.81
N TYR A 35 13.32 -27.07 -25.65
CA TYR A 35 14.67 -26.61 -25.40
C TYR A 35 15.66 -27.77 -25.47
N ASP A 36 16.61 -27.71 -26.40
CA ASP A 36 17.73 -28.66 -26.51
C ASP A 36 19.01 -27.97 -26.00
N PRO A 37 19.62 -28.43 -24.90
CA PRO A 37 20.77 -27.78 -24.27
C PRO A 37 22.06 -27.80 -25.10
N GLN A 38 22.11 -28.51 -26.24
CA GLN A 38 23.31 -28.58 -27.08
C GLN A 38 23.35 -27.56 -28.24
N THR A 39 22.21 -26.98 -28.62
CA THR A 39 22.10 -26.05 -29.77
C THR A 39 21.73 -24.63 -29.40
N THR A 40 21.28 -24.38 -28.17
CA THR A 40 20.72 -23.08 -27.76
C THR A 40 21.74 -22.25 -26.98
N ASP A 41 21.90 -20.97 -27.34
CA ASP A 41 22.78 -20.03 -26.63
C ASP A 41 22.46 -19.94 -25.12
N PRO A 42 23.47 -19.83 -24.23
CA PRO A 42 23.25 -19.66 -22.78
C PRO A 42 22.37 -18.46 -22.43
N PHE A 43 22.35 -17.44 -23.30
CA PHE A 43 21.55 -16.21 -23.17
C PHE A 43 20.05 -16.44 -23.36
N SER A 44 19.64 -17.50 -24.04
CA SER A 44 18.22 -17.86 -24.18
C SER A 44 17.58 -18.28 -22.85
N ARG A 45 18.40 -18.68 -21.85
CA ARG A 45 17.94 -18.95 -20.47
C ARG A 45 17.60 -17.68 -19.69
N LEU A 46 18.20 -16.53 -20.00
CA LEU A 46 17.84 -15.25 -19.34
C LEU A 46 16.44 -14.75 -19.71
N ARG A 47 15.86 -15.24 -20.83
CA ARG A 47 14.49 -14.93 -21.25
C ARG A 47 13.44 -15.77 -20.51
N VAL A 48 13.86 -16.76 -19.71
CA VAL A 48 12.93 -17.56 -18.91
C VAL A 48 12.37 -16.65 -17.81
N PRO A 49 11.04 -16.54 -17.67
CA PRO A 49 10.39 -15.63 -16.72
C PRO A 49 10.95 -15.75 -15.30
N LYS A 50 11.37 -16.96 -14.91
CA LYS A 50 11.95 -17.26 -13.61
C LYS A 50 13.20 -16.43 -13.26
N TYR A 51 14.14 -16.24 -14.19
CA TYR A 51 15.37 -15.48 -13.91
C TYR A 51 15.10 -13.99 -13.88
N MET A 52 14.28 -13.49 -14.80
CA MET A 52 13.85 -12.08 -14.81
C MET A 52 13.18 -11.71 -13.48
N LYS A 53 12.33 -12.59 -12.94
CA LYS A 53 11.67 -12.37 -11.65
C LYS A 53 12.63 -12.44 -10.47
N TYR A 54 13.63 -13.33 -10.49
CA TYR A 54 14.66 -13.35 -9.46
C TYR A 54 15.47 -12.06 -9.43
N TYR A 55 15.86 -11.54 -10.60
CA TYR A 55 16.57 -10.26 -10.70
C TYR A 55 15.71 -9.09 -10.21
N GLU A 56 14.42 -9.06 -10.52
CA GLU A 56 13.50 -8.04 -10.03
C GLU A 56 13.39 -8.04 -8.48
N VAL A 57 13.24 -9.23 -7.88
CA VAL A 57 13.20 -9.40 -6.43
C VAL A 57 14.53 -8.99 -5.79
N ALA A 58 15.66 -9.42 -6.37
CA ALA A 58 16.99 -9.07 -5.87
C ALA A 58 17.25 -7.56 -5.95
N PHE A 59 16.88 -6.92 -7.07
CA PHE A 59 16.99 -5.49 -7.26
C PHE A 59 16.16 -4.71 -6.24
N PHE A 60 14.92 -5.14 -5.98
CA PHE A 60 14.07 -4.55 -4.95
C PHE A 60 14.61 -4.79 -3.53
N ALA A 61 15.18 -5.95 -3.24
CA ALA A 61 15.78 -6.23 -1.93
C ALA A 61 16.99 -5.34 -1.63
N VAL A 62 17.84 -5.07 -2.64
CA VAL A 62 18.95 -4.14 -2.50
C VAL A 62 18.45 -2.71 -2.29
N PHE A 63 17.45 -2.29 -3.06
CA PHE A 63 16.78 -1.01 -2.86
C PHE A 63 16.24 -0.87 -1.42
N LEU A 64 15.54 -1.89 -0.92
CA LEU A 64 14.97 -1.90 0.42
C LEU A 64 16.07 -1.80 1.51
N CYS A 65 17.18 -2.52 1.32
CA CYS A 65 18.33 -2.44 2.22
C CYS A 65 18.95 -1.03 2.23
N LEU A 66 19.13 -0.41 1.07
CA LEU A 66 19.62 0.97 0.94
C LEU A 66 18.65 1.96 1.59
N TYR A 67 17.35 1.79 1.36
CA TYR A 67 16.29 2.62 1.96
C TYR A 67 16.34 2.59 3.49
N TYR A 68 16.37 1.40 4.09
CA TYR A 68 16.51 1.28 5.55
C TYR A 68 17.85 1.81 6.06
N ALA A 69 18.94 1.60 5.31
CA ALA A 69 20.25 2.13 5.70
C ALA A 69 20.26 3.67 5.72
N VAL A 70 19.57 4.33 4.78
CA VAL A 70 19.41 5.79 4.76
C VAL A 70 18.51 6.27 5.91
N LEU A 71 17.39 5.60 6.17
CA LEU A 71 16.52 5.93 7.30
C LEU A 71 17.22 5.82 8.66
N ILE A 72 17.99 4.75 8.89
CA ILE A 72 18.69 4.53 10.16
C ILE A 72 19.81 5.55 10.37
N ARG A 73 20.48 5.99 9.30
CA ARG A 73 21.51 7.04 9.35
C ARG A 73 20.93 8.46 9.41
N GLY A 74 19.61 8.60 9.37
CA GLY A 74 18.89 9.86 9.26
C GLY A 74 19.29 10.86 10.34
N LYS A 75 19.62 12.09 9.91
CA LYS A 75 20.08 13.29 10.65
C LYS A 75 21.58 13.61 10.64
N THR A 76 22.40 13.01 9.77
CA THR A 76 23.76 13.55 9.57
C THR A 76 23.72 14.67 8.51
N SER A 77 24.27 15.84 8.83
CA SER A 77 24.34 17.02 7.94
C SER A 77 25.15 16.76 6.65
N GLN A 78 25.96 15.70 6.64
CA GLN A 78 26.79 15.31 5.50
C GLN A 78 26.10 14.27 4.61
N MET A 79 26.21 14.47 3.30
CA MET A 79 25.73 13.57 2.26
C MET A 79 26.42 12.21 2.39
N THR A 80 25.67 11.22 2.88
CA THR A 80 26.20 9.88 3.10
C THR A 80 26.25 9.12 1.76
N GLY A 81 27.28 8.30 1.53
CA GLY A 81 27.36 7.48 0.30
C GLY A 81 26.14 6.59 0.03
N ALA A 82 25.41 6.20 1.08
CA ALA A 82 24.14 5.48 0.96
C ALA A 82 23.01 6.35 0.37
N GLU A 83 22.97 7.66 0.65
CA GLU A 83 22.01 8.57 0.03
C GLU A 83 22.26 8.68 -1.48
N VAL A 84 23.54 8.78 -1.88
CA VAL A 84 23.92 8.82 -3.30
C VAL A 84 23.54 7.52 -4.01
N ALA A 85 23.81 6.37 -3.37
CA ALA A 85 23.42 5.08 -3.89
C ALA A 85 21.90 4.94 -4.04
N LEU A 86 21.13 5.45 -3.06
CA LEU A 86 19.67 5.44 -3.10
C LEU A 86 19.11 6.35 -4.21
N LEU A 87 19.67 7.55 -4.40
CA LEU A 87 19.32 8.44 -5.51
C LEU A 87 19.63 7.81 -6.88
N ALA A 88 20.77 7.13 -7.00
CA ALA A 88 21.10 6.38 -8.21
C ALA A 88 20.09 5.23 -8.45
N TRP A 89 19.62 4.59 -7.38
CA TRP A 89 18.59 3.56 -7.46
C TRP A 89 17.24 4.09 -7.92
N PHE A 90 16.84 5.28 -7.47
CA PHE A 90 15.64 5.96 -7.98
C PHE A 90 15.73 6.26 -9.47
N LEU A 91 16.90 6.72 -9.93
CA LEU A 91 17.12 6.95 -11.35
C LEU A 91 16.99 5.65 -12.16
N SER A 92 17.46 4.53 -11.61
CA SER A 92 17.28 3.21 -12.21
C SER A 92 15.80 2.83 -12.29
N PHE A 93 15.01 3.02 -11.22
CA PHE A 93 13.56 2.77 -11.23
C PHE A 93 12.85 3.63 -12.28
N PHE A 94 13.16 4.93 -12.32
CA PHE A 94 12.62 5.84 -13.32
C PHE A 94 12.93 5.38 -14.76
N SER A 95 14.16 4.96 -15.01
CA SER A 95 14.56 4.49 -16.35
C SER A 95 13.87 3.18 -16.75
N ALA A 96 13.66 2.26 -15.79
CA ALA A 96 12.93 1.01 -16.04
C ALA A 96 11.48 1.31 -16.42
N GLU A 97 10.83 2.19 -15.65
CA GLU A 97 9.45 2.59 -15.87
C GLU A 97 9.26 3.31 -17.21
N LEU A 98 10.17 4.20 -17.58
CA LEU A 98 10.13 4.88 -18.87
C LEU A 98 10.24 3.91 -20.05
N ASN A 99 11.06 2.87 -19.93
CA ASN A 99 11.15 1.82 -20.96
C ASN A 99 9.85 1.04 -21.06
N GLU A 100 9.24 0.68 -19.92
CA GLU A 100 7.92 0.02 -19.90
C GLU A 100 6.83 0.91 -20.51
N TRP A 101 6.84 2.23 -20.25
CA TRP A 101 5.91 3.18 -20.87
C TRP A 101 6.06 3.26 -22.38
N TYR A 102 7.31 3.27 -22.86
CA TYR A 102 7.61 3.33 -24.29
C TYR A 102 7.16 2.06 -25.03
N ASP A 103 7.36 0.90 -24.42
CA ASP A 103 7.01 -0.40 -25.01
C ASP A 103 5.51 -0.75 -24.89
N ALA A 104 4.83 -0.35 -23.81
CA ALA A 104 3.45 -0.75 -23.52
C ALA A 104 2.37 0.15 -24.17
N GLY A 105 2.71 1.39 -24.55
CA GLY A 105 1.74 2.36 -25.06
C GLY A 105 0.79 2.89 -23.97
N SER A 106 0.50 4.20 -24.01
CA SER A 106 -0.15 4.97 -22.94
C SER A 106 -1.56 4.52 -22.50
N ILE A 107 -2.19 3.54 -23.17
CA ILE A 107 -3.60 3.20 -22.97
C ILE A 107 -3.80 2.02 -22.01
N PHE A 108 -2.88 1.05 -21.96
CA PHE A 108 -3.01 -0.09 -21.04
C PHE A 108 -2.46 0.21 -19.63
N TYR A 109 -1.63 1.25 -19.50
CA TYR A 109 -0.90 1.57 -18.28
C TYR A 109 -1.80 1.97 -17.09
N ALA A 110 -2.98 2.54 -17.33
CA ALA A 110 -3.93 2.90 -16.26
C ALA A 110 -4.81 1.73 -15.77
N THR A 111 -4.71 0.53 -16.36
CA THR A 111 -5.62 -0.59 -16.06
C THR A 111 -5.16 -1.42 -14.86
N ASP A 112 -3.85 -1.45 -14.61
CA ASP A 112 -3.27 -2.19 -13.49
C ASP A 112 -3.08 -1.30 -12.27
N PHE A 113 -3.83 -1.65 -11.21
CA PHE A 113 -3.82 -0.97 -9.93
C PHE A 113 -2.41 -0.83 -9.32
N TRP A 114 -1.55 -1.82 -9.57
CA TRP A 114 -0.17 -1.87 -9.06
C TRP A 114 0.74 -0.81 -9.68
N ASN A 115 0.55 -0.61 -10.97
CA ASN A 115 1.32 0.30 -11.79
C ASN A 115 1.17 1.77 -11.35
N LEU A 116 -0.04 2.13 -10.91
CA LEU A 116 -0.31 3.45 -10.32
C LEU A 116 0.55 3.70 -9.07
N PHE A 117 0.74 2.68 -8.22
CA PHE A 117 1.61 2.80 -7.05
C PHE A 117 3.07 2.93 -7.46
N ASP A 118 3.51 2.25 -8.51
CA ASP A 118 4.88 2.35 -9.01
C ASP A 118 5.20 3.77 -9.50
N VAL A 119 4.28 4.40 -10.25
CA VAL A 119 4.40 5.83 -10.61
C VAL A 119 4.43 6.73 -9.39
N ALA A 120 3.58 6.45 -8.39
CA ALA A 120 3.56 7.23 -7.15
C ALA A 120 4.90 7.13 -6.40
N MET A 121 5.54 5.95 -6.38
CA MET A 121 6.87 5.80 -5.78
C MET A 121 7.92 6.63 -6.51
N ILE A 122 7.92 6.61 -7.84
CA ILE A 122 8.84 7.42 -8.65
C ILE A 122 8.62 8.91 -8.41
N LEU A 123 7.37 9.36 -8.33
CA LEU A 123 7.02 10.76 -8.03
C LEU A 123 7.58 11.19 -6.65
N ILE A 124 7.38 10.36 -5.62
CA ILE A 124 7.86 10.65 -4.26
C ILE A 124 9.39 10.66 -4.22
N GLY A 125 10.04 9.69 -4.87
CA GLY A 125 11.51 9.63 -4.99
C GLY A 125 12.07 10.85 -5.73
N PHE A 126 11.38 11.35 -6.76
CA PHE A 126 11.75 12.58 -7.46
C PHE A 126 11.62 13.82 -6.57
N ILE A 127 10.51 13.95 -5.82
CA ILE A 127 10.31 15.04 -4.87
C ILE A 127 11.40 15.02 -3.78
N PHE A 128 11.73 13.85 -3.25
CA PHE A 128 12.83 13.66 -2.31
C PHE A 128 14.17 14.12 -2.91
N ALA A 129 14.49 13.72 -4.15
CA ALA A 129 15.72 14.11 -4.82
C ALA A 129 15.83 15.64 -4.98
N VAL A 130 14.77 16.30 -5.44
CA VAL A 130 14.73 17.76 -5.59
C VAL A 130 14.91 18.44 -4.24
N LEU A 131 14.13 18.04 -3.22
CA LEU A 131 14.23 18.63 -1.88
C LEU A 131 15.62 18.44 -1.28
N ARG A 132 16.25 17.29 -1.48
CA ARG A 132 17.59 17.02 -0.98
C ARG A 132 18.64 17.90 -1.67
N ILE A 133 18.59 18.03 -3.00
CA ILE A 133 19.49 18.91 -3.75
C ILE A 133 19.31 20.35 -3.30
N THR A 134 18.06 20.84 -3.19
CA THR A 134 17.79 22.21 -2.72
C THR A 134 18.21 22.43 -1.27
N GLY A 135 17.99 21.45 -0.39
CA GLY A 135 18.39 21.53 1.02
C GLY A 135 19.90 21.58 1.19
N LEU A 136 20.66 20.88 0.34
CA LEU A 136 22.13 20.96 0.32
C LEU A 136 22.64 22.28 -0.29
N CYS A 137 21.99 22.80 -1.32
CA CYS A 137 22.37 24.09 -1.93
C CYS A 137 22.10 25.29 -1.02
N LEU A 138 21.02 25.26 -0.24
CA LEU A 138 20.61 26.35 0.66
C LEU A 138 21.15 26.18 2.09
N ASP A 139 21.77 25.04 2.41
CA ASP A 139 22.22 24.65 3.76
C ASP A 139 21.11 24.77 4.84
N ASP A 140 19.86 24.57 4.42
CA ASP A 140 18.68 24.68 5.29
C ASP A 140 18.32 23.31 5.86
N SER A 141 18.53 23.15 7.17
CA SER A 141 18.21 21.94 7.90
C SER A 141 16.72 21.56 7.86
N ASN A 142 15.81 22.54 7.68
CA ASN A 142 14.37 22.27 7.67
C ASN A 142 13.93 21.58 6.37
N LEU A 143 14.43 22.05 5.22
CA LEU A 143 14.17 21.40 3.92
C LEU A 143 14.69 19.96 3.90
N SER A 144 15.85 19.73 4.52
CA SER A 144 16.37 18.38 4.69
C SER A 144 15.48 17.52 5.59
N GLY A 145 14.88 18.10 6.64
CA GLY A 145 13.92 17.40 7.51
C GLY A 145 12.70 16.92 6.73
N TRP A 146 12.07 17.82 5.97
CA TRP A 146 10.92 17.48 5.14
C TRP A 146 11.23 16.44 4.07
N ALA A 147 12.44 16.46 3.51
CA ALA A 147 12.88 15.43 2.57
C ALA A 147 12.87 14.04 3.23
N PHE A 148 13.37 13.90 4.46
CA PHE A 148 13.34 12.63 5.19
C PHE A 148 11.92 12.20 5.59
N ASP A 149 11.03 13.14 5.93
CA ASP A 149 9.62 12.83 6.23
C ASP A 149 8.88 12.32 4.97
N ILE A 150 9.15 12.92 3.80
CA ILE A 150 8.60 12.47 2.51
C ILE A 150 9.18 11.11 2.12
N LEU A 151 10.48 10.90 2.33
CA LEU A 151 11.11 9.59 2.12
C LEU A 151 10.46 8.53 3.02
N ALA A 152 10.16 8.84 4.29
CA ALA A 152 9.50 7.92 5.19
C ALA A 152 8.07 7.56 4.73
N LEU A 153 7.35 8.50 4.10
CA LEU A 153 6.02 8.26 3.52
C LEU A 153 6.07 7.28 2.34
N GLU A 154 7.21 7.19 1.65
CA GLU A 154 7.43 6.24 0.56
C GLU A 154 7.34 4.77 1.01
N ALA A 155 7.72 4.44 2.26
CA ALA A 155 7.58 3.08 2.79
C ALA A 155 6.14 2.54 2.71
N LEU A 156 5.14 3.42 2.80
CA LEU A 156 3.74 3.02 2.68
C LEU A 156 3.45 2.44 1.28
N PHE A 157 4.11 2.97 0.25
CA PHE A 157 3.97 2.55 -1.14
C PHE A 157 4.82 1.31 -1.50
N MET A 158 5.88 1.04 -0.73
CA MET A 158 6.68 -0.18 -0.86
C MET A 158 5.87 -1.45 -0.54
N VAL A 159 4.88 -1.37 0.35
CA VAL A 159 4.04 -2.51 0.71
C VAL A 159 3.22 -3.01 -0.50
N PRO A 160 2.46 -2.15 -1.21
CA PRO A 160 1.85 -2.51 -2.48
C PRO A 160 2.84 -3.13 -3.49
N ARG A 161 4.07 -2.59 -3.62
CA ARG A 161 5.07 -3.14 -4.54
C ARG A 161 5.47 -4.58 -4.19
N ILE A 162 5.68 -4.87 -2.90
CA ILE A 162 5.97 -6.23 -2.43
C ILE A 162 4.80 -7.17 -2.75
N CYS A 163 3.57 -6.72 -2.53
CA CYS A 163 2.38 -7.47 -2.88
C CYS A 163 2.27 -7.72 -4.40
N SER A 164 2.60 -6.72 -5.22
CA SER A 164 2.66 -6.85 -6.68
C SER A 164 3.65 -7.94 -7.09
N ILE A 165 4.91 -7.88 -6.62
CA ILE A 165 5.94 -8.88 -6.91
C ILE A 165 5.53 -10.28 -6.43
N LEU A 166 4.95 -10.38 -5.24
CA LEU A 166 4.43 -11.64 -4.73
C LEU A 166 3.31 -12.18 -5.61
N SER A 167 2.44 -11.33 -6.15
CA SER A 167 1.35 -11.72 -7.07
C SER A 167 1.83 -12.42 -8.33
N LEU A 168 3.07 -12.21 -8.74
CA LEU A 168 3.65 -12.90 -9.89
C LEU A 168 4.05 -14.35 -9.56
N SER A 169 4.11 -14.73 -8.28
CA SER A 169 4.29 -16.11 -7.86
C SER A 169 3.00 -16.92 -8.13
N PRO A 170 3.07 -18.14 -8.68
CA PRO A 170 1.90 -18.95 -9.02
C PRO A 170 0.88 -19.16 -7.90
N TYR A 171 1.34 -19.14 -6.64
CA TYR A 171 0.48 -19.27 -5.46
C TYR A 171 -0.30 -17.99 -5.14
N TRP A 172 0.37 -16.84 -5.14
CA TRP A 172 -0.21 -15.54 -4.79
C TRP A 172 -0.94 -14.87 -5.96
N GLY A 173 -0.63 -15.28 -7.19
CA GLY A 173 -1.28 -14.77 -8.41
C GLY A 173 -2.74 -15.16 -8.59
N THR A 174 -3.24 -16.14 -7.83
CA THR A 174 -4.68 -16.44 -7.75
C THR A 174 -5.36 -15.73 -6.58
N LEU A 175 -4.62 -15.48 -5.50
CA LEU A 175 -5.11 -14.84 -4.28
C LEU A 175 -5.46 -13.36 -4.51
N ILE A 176 -4.60 -12.63 -5.20
CA ILE A 176 -4.77 -11.18 -5.40
C ILE A 176 -5.97 -10.82 -6.28
N PRO A 177 -6.20 -11.47 -7.44
CA PRO A 177 -7.42 -11.27 -8.21
C PRO A 177 -8.69 -11.65 -7.42
N CYS A 178 -8.62 -12.72 -6.61
CA CYS A 178 -9.72 -13.10 -5.72
C CYS A 178 -10.01 -11.99 -4.69
N LEU A 179 -8.99 -11.47 -4.02
CA LEU A 179 -9.12 -10.38 -3.05
C LEU A 179 -9.63 -9.09 -3.71
N LYS A 180 -9.19 -8.78 -4.94
CA LYS A 180 -9.69 -7.64 -5.72
C LYS A 180 -11.19 -7.77 -6.02
N GLU A 181 -11.64 -8.96 -6.44
CA GLU A 181 -13.07 -9.21 -6.69
C GLU A 181 -13.90 -9.13 -5.40
N MET A 182 -13.43 -9.72 -4.31
CA MET A 182 -14.08 -9.62 -2.99
C MET A 182 -14.11 -8.16 -2.49
N GLY A 183 -13.03 -7.41 -2.69
CA GLY A 183 -12.93 -5.99 -2.34
C GLY A 183 -13.91 -5.12 -3.13
N LYS A 184 -14.11 -5.41 -4.42
CA LYS A 184 -15.12 -4.72 -5.25
C LYS A 184 -16.52 -4.92 -4.69
N ASP A 185 -16.85 -6.12 -4.22
CA ASP A 185 -18.15 -6.38 -3.59
C ASP A 185 -18.25 -5.75 -2.19
N PHE A 186 -17.16 -5.73 -1.43
CA PHE A 186 -17.08 -5.01 -0.16
C PHE A 186 -17.31 -3.50 -0.33
N VAL A 187 -16.77 -2.86 -1.37
CA VAL A 187 -16.99 -1.43 -1.64
C VAL A 187 -18.47 -1.14 -1.92
N LYS A 188 -19.18 -2.03 -2.62
CA LYS A 188 -20.63 -1.88 -2.82
C LYS A 188 -21.38 -1.90 -1.48
N PHE A 189 -20.98 -2.78 -0.56
CA PHE A 189 -21.54 -2.82 0.79
C PHE A 189 -21.18 -1.56 1.59
N MET A 190 -19.97 -1.03 1.43
CA MET A 190 -19.52 0.20 2.09
C MET A 190 -20.39 1.41 1.74
N VAL A 191 -20.95 1.48 0.53
CA VAL A 191 -21.90 2.55 0.16
C VAL A 191 -23.16 2.51 1.03
N LEU A 192 -23.73 1.32 1.28
CA LEU A 192 -24.90 1.17 2.16
C LEU A 192 -24.58 1.59 3.60
N VAL A 193 -23.37 1.26 4.07
CA VAL A 193 -22.87 1.69 5.37
C VAL A 193 -22.80 3.20 5.46
N VAL A 194 -22.27 3.89 4.45
CA VAL A 194 -22.18 5.36 4.42
C VAL A 194 -23.56 6.01 4.39
N ILE A 195 -24.51 5.45 3.64
CA ILE A 195 -25.91 5.94 3.63
C ILE A 195 -26.52 5.82 5.03
N CYS A 196 -26.33 4.68 5.68
CA CYS A 196 -26.78 4.44 7.04
C CYS A 196 -26.12 5.41 8.04
N TYR A 197 -24.81 5.60 7.91
CA TYR A 197 -24.02 6.54 8.71
C TYR A 197 -24.53 7.98 8.59
N MET A 198 -24.84 8.45 7.36
CA MET A 198 -25.42 9.78 7.14
C MET A 198 -26.81 9.93 7.78
N GLY A 199 -27.63 8.88 7.76
CA GLY A 199 -28.93 8.85 8.43
C GLY A 199 -28.82 8.98 9.96
N PHE A 200 -27.89 8.25 10.56
CA PHE A 200 -27.60 8.36 11.99
C PHE A 200 -26.99 9.73 12.35
N LEU A 201 -26.06 10.23 11.54
CA LEU A 201 -25.43 11.53 11.73
C LEU A 201 -26.47 12.66 11.73
N THR A 202 -27.40 12.63 10.78
CA THR A 202 -28.47 13.63 10.68
C THR A 202 -29.37 13.57 11.91
N THR A 203 -29.80 12.37 12.32
CA THR A 203 -30.69 12.18 13.48
C THR A 203 -30.03 12.66 14.78
N PHE A 204 -28.78 12.26 15.06
CA PHE A 204 -28.07 12.69 16.26
C PHE A 204 -27.70 14.18 16.22
N SER A 205 -27.42 14.74 15.04
CA SER A 205 -27.20 16.19 14.90
C SER A 205 -28.47 17.00 15.17
N LEU A 206 -29.66 16.46 14.89
CA LEU A 206 -30.94 17.11 15.21
C LEU A 206 -31.28 17.02 16.70
N LEU A 207 -31.04 15.85 17.31
CA LEU A 207 -31.26 15.61 18.75
C LEU A 207 -30.27 16.42 19.62
N GLY A 208 -28.99 16.44 19.24
CA GLY A 208 -27.91 17.12 19.95
C GLY A 208 -27.73 18.60 19.61
N ARG A 209 -28.66 19.21 18.86
CA ARG A 209 -28.56 20.60 18.34
C ARG A 209 -28.28 21.65 19.42
N LYS A 210 -28.65 21.38 20.68
CA LYS A 210 -28.46 22.29 21.81
C LYS A 210 -27.14 22.08 22.57
N VAL A 211 -26.41 20.99 22.30
CA VAL A 211 -25.26 20.54 23.12
C VAL A 211 -23.97 20.39 22.31
N PHE A 212 -24.01 19.99 21.03
CA PHE A 212 -22.81 19.70 20.23
C PHE A 212 -22.78 20.39 18.87
N THR A 213 -21.57 20.73 18.41
CA THR A 213 -21.31 21.20 17.03
C THR A 213 -21.38 20.02 16.05
N PHE A 214 -21.88 20.24 14.82
CA PHE A 214 -22.02 19.20 13.78
C PHE A 214 -20.73 18.38 13.55
N ALA A 215 -19.58 19.04 13.48
CA ALA A 215 -18.29 18.39 13.28
C ALA A 215 -17.87 17.49 14.47
N GLN A 216 -18.20 17.88 15.70
CA GLN A 216 -17.91 17.08 16.90
C GLN A 216 -18.78 15.83 16.94
N MET A 217 -20.08 15.97 16.63
CA MET A 217 -21.00 14.82 16.55
C MET A 217 -20.57 13.82 15.45
N ALA A 218 -20.13 14.32 14.30
CA ALA A 218 -19.58 13.47 13.22
C ALA A 218 -18.32 12.71 13.67
N MET A 219 -17.39 13.37 14.35
CA MET A 219 -16.20 12.70 14.87
C MET A 219 -16.53 11.64 15.93
N ILE A 220 -17.48 11.91 16.82
CA ILE A 220 -17.92 10.95 17.85
C ILE A 220 -18.60 9.74 17.20
N LEU A 221 -19.53 9.97 16.27
CA LEU A 221 -20.23 8.88 15.58
C LEU A 221 -19.26 8.02 14.74
N THR A 222 -18.27 8.65 14.11
CA THR A 222 -17.20 7.93 13.38
C THR A 222 -16.42 7.03 14.34
N LYS A 223 -16.01 7.55 15.51
CA LYS A 223 -15.29 6.76 16.52
C LYS A 223 -16.10 5.55 16.99
N ILE A 224 -17.40 5.72 17.21
CA ILE A 224 -18.31 4.63 17.60
C ILE A 224 -18.41 3.59 16.47
N PHE A 225 -18.58 4.03 15.22
CA PHE A 225 -18.73 3.14 14.07
C PHE A 225 -17.49 2.27 13.81
N PHE A 226 -16.29 2.80 14.04
CA PHE A 226 -15.02 2.06 13.92
C PHE A 226 -14.68 1.23 15.17
N GLY A 227 -15.59 1.08 16.14
CA GLY A 227 -15.40 0.19 17.30
C GLY A 227 -14.71 0.83 18.51
N SER A 228 -14.52 2.16 18.53
CA SER A 228 -14.13 2.90 19.74
C SER A 228 -15.34 3.19 20.62
N SER A 229 -16.11 2.15 20.94
CA SER A 229 -17.38 2.26 21.68
C SER A 229 -17.19 2.85 23.08
N TYR A 230 -16.00 2.70 23.68
CA TYR A 230 -15.64 3.26 24.99
C TYR A 230 -15.76 4.80 25.03
N ILE A 231 -15.33 5.49 23.96
CA ILE A 231 -15.43 6.95 23.84
C ILE A 231 -16.89 7.39 23.63
N GLY A 232 -17.72 6.54 23.02
CA GLY A 232 -19.14 6.79 22.84
C GLY A 232 -19.95 6.71 24.13
N PHE A 233 -19.65 5.73 25.00
CA PHE A 233 -20.37 5.54 26.27
C PHE A 233 -20.07 6.64 27.29
N GLU A 234 -18.83 7.13 27.39
CA GLU A 234 -18.48 8.23 28.30
C GLU A 234 -19.18 9.56 27.92
N MET A 235 -19.36 9.81 26.62
CA MET A 235 -20.05 11.01 26.14
C MET A 235 -21.57 10.84 26.19
N MET A 236 -22.12 9.62 26.03
CA MET A 236 -23.56 9.37 26.08
C MET A 236 -24.17 9.65 27.47
N SER A 237 -23.40 9.49 28.56
CA SER A 237 -23.81 9.94 29.89
C SER A 237 -23.98 11.46 30.03
N GLU A 238 -23.38 12.25 29.14
CA GLU A 238 -23.56 13.72 29.11
C GLU A 238 -24.75 14.17 28.24
N ILE A 239 -25.23 13.31 27.33
CA ILE A 239 -26.28 13.70 26.35
C ILE A 239 -27.70 13.57 26.93
N ASP A 240 -27.97 12.55 27.77
CA ASP A 240 -29.28 12.39 28.41
C ASP A 240 -29.20 11.52 29.69
N PRO A 241 -29.43 12.08 30.89
CA PRO A 241 -29.38 11.32 32.14
C PRO A 241 -30.54 10.32 32.31
N LEU A 242 -31.56 10.33 31.44
CA LEU A 242 -32.73 9.45 31.54
C LEU A 242 -32.64 8.20 30.65
N PHE A 243 -31.87 8.25 29.55
CA PHE A 243 -31.72 7.13 28.59
C PHE A 243 -30.36 6.42 28.66
N GLY A 244 -29.53 6.74 29.65
CA GLY A 244 -28.28 6.03 29.92
C GLY A 244 -28.49 4.56 30.37
N PRO A 245 -27.47 3.68 30.20
CA PRO A 245 -27.57 2.26 30.54
C PRO A 245 -27.87 2.05 32.04
N PRO A 246 -28.82 1.14 32.39
CA PRO A 246 -29.33 0.99 33.76
C PRO A 246 -28.43 0.14 34.66
N SER A 247 -27.11 0.36 34.65
CA SER A 247 -26.16 -0.50 35.39
C SER A 247 -25.51 0.14 36.62
N SER A 248 -25.79 1.39 36.98
CA SER A 248 -25.13 2.04 38.13
C SER A 248 -26.03 2.65 39.21
N SER A 249 -27.37 2.66 39.08
CA SER A 249 -28.24 3.37 40.03
C SER A 249 -28.91 2.52 41.13
N SER A 250 -28.53 1.26 41.34
CA SER A 250 -29.17 0.40 42.36
C SER A 250 -28.37 0.14 43.65
N SER A 251 -27.23 0.80 43.90
CA SER A 251 -26.38 0.48 45.08
C SER A 251 -25.97 1.67 45.96
N SER A 252 -26.85 2.67 46.15
CA SER A 252 -26.66 3.64 47.25
C SER A 252 -28.00 4.05 47.86
N ARG A 253 -28.64 3.11 48.55
CA ARG A 253 -29.70 3.39 49.51
C ARG A 253 -29.10 3.32 50.92
N SER A 254 -28.68 4.45 51.45
CA SER A 254 -28.47 4.65 52.89
C SER A 254 -28.74 6.11 53.28
N PRO A 255 -29.85 6.42 53.98
CA PRO A 255 -30.04 7.72 54.60
C PRO A 255 -29.45 7.74 56.01
N THR A 256 -28.42 8.57 56.17
CA THR A 256 -28.29 9.61 57.22
C THR A 256 -28.61 9.26 58.68
N SER A 257 -27.56 9.22 59.50
CA SER A 257 -27.59 9.43 60.95
C SER A 257 -27.93 10.89 61.31
N SER A 258 -28.95 11.11 62.11
CA SER A 258 -29.32 12.40 62.70
C SER A 258 -28.50 12.69 63.97
N SER A 259 -27.89 13.89 64.02
CA SER A 259 -27.20 14.48 65.17
C SER A 259 -28.17 14.88 66.28
N SER A 260 -27.67 14.83 67.52
CA SER A 260 -28.30 15.06 68.82
C SER A 260 -28.94 16.44 69.03
N ALA A 261 -29.98 16.44 69.88
CA ALA A 261 -30.72 17.61 70.40
C ALA A 261 -29.87 18.46 71.39
N PRO A 262 -30.40 19.61 71.84
CA PRO A 262 -29.81 20.96 71.81
C PRO A 262 -28.47 21.18 72.51
#